data_AF-A0A0U3AAR0-F1
#
_entry.id   AF-A0A0U3AAR0-F1
#
_cell.length_a   1.000
_cell.length_b   1.000
_cell.length_c   1.000
_cell.angle_alpha   90.00
_cell.angle_beta   90.00
_cell.angle_gamma   90.00
#
_symmetry.space_group_name_H-M   'P 1'
#
loop_
_entity.id
_entity.type
_entity.pdbx_description
1 polymer ?
#
loop_
_entity_poly.entity_id
_entity_poly.type
_entity_poly.pdbx_seq_one_letter_code
_entity_poly.pdbx_strand_id
1 'polypeptide(L)'
;MQVLLTESEKGVGLRVRRIWEWLQKRTAPDEPLLRSLRGTSAVALHHPPTYAEEEAHNLWREYLKARQGRHAFWAIINAVTSPLTLVFAPLPGPNVIGYWFVYRSVCHLLARLGARNARSEQVSAEFLSTNALDGSFNATDNERIASLSSSFGLNGLEDFVKRTAAKKTSTRRKTPLTAF
;
A
#
# COMPACT_ATOMS: atom_id res chain seq x y z
N MET A 1 42.69 17.36 -0.31
CA MET A 1 42.11 16.01 -0.52
C MET A 1 40.69 15.88 0.06
N GLN A 2 39.87 16.95 0.05
CA GLN A 2 38.45 16.92 0.50
C GLN A 2 37.46 17.28 -0.62
N VAL A 3 37.91 17.97 -1.68
CA VAL A 3 37.06 18.46 -2.78
C VAL A 3 36.69 17.35 -3.79
N LEU A 4 37.47 16.28 -3.89
CA LEU A 4 37.19 15.16 -4.81
C LEU A 4 36.09 14.20 -4.32
N LEU A 5 35.78 14.19 -3.02
CA LEU A 5 34.74 13.32 -2.47
C LEU A 5 33.33 13.87 -2.78
N THR A 6 33.17 15.19 -2.78
CA THR A 6 31.88 15.89 -2.87
C THR A 6 31.25 15.86 -4.27
N GLU A 7 32.04 15.69 -5.33
CA GLU A 7 31.52 15.58 -6.71
C GLU A 7 30.97 14.17 -7.02
N SER A 8 31.56 13.12 -6.43
CA SER A 8 31.12 11.73 -6.63
C SER A 8 29.78 11.41 -5.93
N GLU A 9 29.51 12.06 -4.79
CA GLU A 9 28.26 11.92 -4.04
C GLU A 9 27.05 12.46 -4.79
N LYS A 10 27.24 13.50 -5.62
CA LYS A 10 26.16 14.08 -6.44
C LYS A 10 25.63 13.08 -7.47
N GLY A 11 26.50 12.30 -8.10
CA GLY A 11 26.10 11.32 -9.13
C GLY A 11 25.45 10.06 -8.56
N VAL A 12 26.05 9.46 -7.53
CA VAL A 12 25.55 8.22 -6.92
C VAL A 12 24.27 8.47 -6.12
N GLY A 13 24.20 9.55 -5.33
CA GLY A 13 23.02 9.91 -4.55
C GLY A 13 21.77 10.13 -5.41
N LEU A 14 21.91 10.81 -6.55
CA LEU A 14 20.80 11.03 -7.48
C LEU A 14 20.30 9.72 -8.12
N ARG A 15 21.21 8.78 -8.44
CA ARG A 15 20.83 7.46 -8.96
C ARG A 15 20.10 6.63 -7.91
N VAL A 16 20.60 6.61 -6.67
CA VAL A 16 19.94 5.94 -5.53
C VAL A 16 18.55 6.52 -5.31
N ARG A 17 18.41 7.86 -5.30
CA ARG A 17 17.10 8.52 -5.12
C ARG A 17 16.11 8.15 -6.22
N ARG A 18 16.56 8.15 -7.49
CA ARG A 18 15.70 7.78 -8.63
C ARG A 18 15.24 6.32 -8.55
N ILE A 19 16.13 5.41 -8.19
CA ILE A 19 15.79 4.00 -7.97
C ILE A 19 14.78 3.88 -6.83
N TRP A 20 15.03 4.57 -5.71
CA TRP A 20 14.14 4.58 -4.55
C TRP A 20 12.74 5.12 -4.87
N GLU A 21 12.64 6.26 -5.56
CA GLU A 21 11.37 6.84 -6.01
C GLU A 21 10.62 5.88 -6.96
N TRP A 22 11.33 5.23 -7.88
CA TRP A 22 10.75 4.24 -8.79
C TRP A 22 10.23 3.00 -8.04
N LEU A 23 10.97 2.53 -7.04
CA LEU A 23 10.58 1.41 -6.19
C LEU A 23 9.34 1.75 -5.37
N GLN A 24 9.30 2.95 -4.76
CA GLN A 24 8.16 3.40 -3.97
C GLN A 24 6.85 3.46 -4.78
N LYS A 25 6.91 3.85 -6.06
CA LYS A 25 5.75 3.86 -6.97
C LYS A 25 5.07 2.49 -7.13
N ARG A 26 5.75 1.38 -6.81
CA ARG A 26 5.21 0.02 -6.90
C ARG A 26 4.50 -0.46 -5.62
N THR A 27 4.53 0.33 -4.56
CA THR A 27 3.92 -0.01 -3.27
C THR A 27 2.40 0.05 -3.35
N ALA A 28 1.69 -0.93 -2.80
CA ALA A 28 0.23 -0.88 -2.81
C ALA A 28 -0.29 0.21 -1.86
N PRO A 29 -1.32 0.98 -2.27
CA PRO A 29 -1.77 2.16 -1.54
C PRO A 29 -2.39 1.82 -0.17
N ASP A 30 -2.83 0.58 0.02
CA ASP A 30 -3.47 0.10 1.24
C ASP A 30 -2.49 -0.51 2.27
N GLU A 31 -1.20 -0.60 1.95
CA GLU A 31 -0.20 -1.12 2.89
C GLU A 31 -0.02 -0.29 4.17
N PRO A 32 -0.07 1.05 4.16
CA PRO A 32 -0.05 1.84 5.39
C PRO A 32 -1.21 1.50 6.32
N LEU A 33 -2.43 1.40 5.77
CA LEU A 33 -3.63 1.00 6.51
C LEU A 33 -3.45 -0.39 7.13
N LEU A 34 -3.07 -1.39 6.35
CA LEU A 34 -2.91 -2.75 6.87
C LEU A 34 -1.83 -2.84 7.94
N ARG A 35 -0.78 -2.00 7.88
CA ARG A 35 0.26 -1.96 8.91
C ARG A 35 -0.20 -1.29 10.20
N SER A 36 -1.05 -0.27 10.13
CA SER A 36 -1.59 0.40 11.33
C SER A 36 -2.49 -0.54 12.13
N LEU A 37 -3.26 -1.39 11.44
CA LEU A 37 -4.13 -2.40 12.07
C LEU A 37 -3.40 -3.41 12.96
N ARG A 38 -2.07 -3.51 12.91
CA ARG A 38 -1.28 -4.47 13.70
C ARG A 38 -1.40 -4.27 15.22
N GLY A 39 -1.58 -3.02 15.66
CA GLY A 39 -1.66 -2.67 17.09
C GLY A 39 -3.01 -2.14 17.51
N THR A 40 -4.02 -2.22 16.64
CA THR A 40 -5.35 -1.65 16.87
C THR A 40 -6.24 -2.64 17.62
N SER A 41 -6.97 -2.16 18.62
CA SER A 41 -7.97 -2.94 19.37
C SER A 41 -9.41 -2.70 18.92
N ALA A 42 -9.68 -1.59 18.22
CA ALA A 42 -11.00 -1.25 17.71
C ALA A 42 -10.93 -0.56 16.34
N VAL A 43 -11.84 -0.91 15.43
CA VAL A 43 -11.93 -0.36 14.07
C VAL A 43 -13.38 0.05 13.80
N ALA A 44 -13.59 1.31 13.42
CA ALA A 44 -14.86 1.76 12.88
C ALA A 44 -14.79 1.72 11.35
N LEU A 45 -15.73 0.99 10.73
CA LEU A 45 -15.85 0.88 9.29
C LEU A 45 -17.10 1.62 8.80
N HIS A 46 -16.89 2.68 8.05
CA HIS A 46 -17.98 3.44 7.45
C HIS A 46 -18.39 2.83 6.10
N HIS A 47 -19.69 2.62 5.90
CA HIS A 47 -20.25 2.12 4.65
C HIS A 47 -21.44 2.97 4.17
N PRO A 48 -21.70 3.04 2.85
CA PRO A 48 -22.92 3.63 2.33
C PRO A 48 -24.15 2.86 2.85
N PRO A 49 -25.30 3.52 3.13
CA PRO A 49 -26.57 2.88 3.47
C PRO A 49 -27.12 1.96 2.38
N THR A 50 -26.64 2.12 1.13
CA THR A 50 -26.96 1.22 0.03
C THR A 50 -26.52 -0.23 0.33
N TYR A 51 -25.50 -0.41 1.15
CA TYR A 51 -25.03 -1.72 1.61
C TYR A 51 -25.66 -2.07 2.96
N ALA A 52 -26.19 -3.29 3.06
CA ALA A 52 -26.55 -3.85 4.36
C ALA A 52 -25.28 -4.06 5.21
N GLU A 53 -25.43 -3.97 6.54
CA GLU A 53 -24.31 -4.14 7.47
C GLU A 53 -23.61 -5.50 7.30
N GLU A 54 -24.38 -6.58 7.12
CA GLU A 54 -23.85 -7.93 6.88
C GLU A 54 -23.02 -7.99 5.59
N GLU A 55 -23.44 -7.28 4.54
CA GLU A 55 -22.71 -7.20 3.28
C GLU A 55 -21.38 -6.43 3.46
N ALA A 56 -21.41 -5.30 4.17
CA ALA A 56 -20.20 -4.55 4.52
C ALA A 56 -19.23 -5.41 5.35
N HIS A 57 -19.75 -6.20 6.29
CA HIS A 57 -18.97 -7.13 7.07
C HIS A 57 -18.34 -8.25 6.21
N ASN A 58 -19.10 -8.81 5.27
CA ASN A 58 -18.59 -9.82 4.34
C ASN A 58 -17.45 -9.25 3.48
N LEU A 59 -17.66 -8.09 2.86
CA LEU A 59 -16.67 -7.40 2.04
C LEU A 59 -15.39 -7.10 2.84
N TRP A 60 -15.52 -6.64 4.08
CA TRP A 60 -14.38 -6.39 4.96
C TRP A 60 -13.58 -7.66 5.25
N ARG A 61 -14.25 -8.77 5.62
CA ARG A 61 -13.59 -10.06 5.87
C ARG A 61 -12.87 -10.58 4.64
N GLU A 62 -13.51 -10.53 3.48
CA GLU A 62 -12.92 -10.98 2.22
C GLU A 62 -11.71 -10.14 1.82
N TYR A 63 -11.83 -8.81 1.95
CA TYR A 63 -10.72 -7.88 1.74
C TYR A 63 -9.52 -8.27 2.62
N LEU A 64 -9.71 -8.41 3.93
CA LEU A 64 -8.63 -8.77 4.86
C LEU A 64 -8.03 -10.13 4.53
N LYS A 65 -8.85 -11.15 4.23
CA LYS A 65 -8.38 -12.49 3.87
C LYS A 65 -7.52 -12.46 2.61
N ALA A 66 -7.98 -11.78 1.56
CA ALA A 66 -7.25 -11.63 0.31
C ALA A 66 -5.91 -10.91 0.52
N ARG A 67 -5.90 -9.84 1.33
CA ARG A 67 -4.69 -9.06 1.63
C ARG A 67 -3.69 -9.83 2.48
N GLN A 68 -4.16 -10.55 3.49
CA GLN A 68 -3.32 -11.40 4.33
C GLN A 68 -2.59 -12.47 3.51
N GLY A 69 -3.30 -13.11 2.57
CA GLY A 69 -2.72 -14.12 1.67
C GLY A 69 -1.69 -13.51 0.71
N ARG A 70 -2.08 -12.43 0.02
CA ARG A 70 -1.19 -11.71 -0.92
C ARG A 70 0.09 -11.23 -0.23
N HIS A 71 -0.01 -10.66 0.97
CA HIS A 71 1.17 -10.19 1.69
C HIS A 71 2.05 -11.31 2.22
N ALA A 72 1.49 -12.47 2.57
CA ALA A 72 2.30 -13.66 2.90
C ALA A 72 3.17 -14.08 1.72
N PHE A 73 2.54 -14.22 0.55
CA PHE A 73 3.19 -14.64 -0.67
C PHE A 73 4.35 -13.69 -1.04
N TRP A 74 4.10 -12.38 -1.05
CA TRP A 74 5.13 -11.40 -1.37
C TRP A 74 6.20 -11.25 -0.28
N ALA A 75 5.87 -11.46 1.01
CA ALA A 75 6.89 -11.49 2.05
C ALA A 75 7.87 -12.65 1.82
N ILE A 76 7.37 -13.85 1.48
CA ILE A 76 8.19 -15.03 1.21
C ILE A 76 9.06 -14.81 -0.04
N ILE A 77 8.48 -14.34 -1.14
CA ILE A 77 9.23 -14.06 -2.37
C ILE A 77 10.37 -13.07 -2.09
N ASN A 78 10.09 -11.96 -1.42
CA ASN A 78 11.12 -10.96 -1.15
C ASN A 78 12.18 -11.49 -0.16
N ALA A 79 11.80 -12.31 0.81
CA ALA A 79 12.74 -12.91 1.77
C ALA A 79 13.70 -13.91 1.09
N VAL A 80 13.19 -14.73 0.17
CA VAL A 80 14.01 -15.67 -0.62
C VAL A 80 14.85 -14.96 -1.68
N THR A 81 14.33 -13.88 -2.28
CA THR A 81 15.07 -13.10 -3.28
C THR A 81 16.20 -12.29 -2.65
N SER A 82 16.03 -11.83 -1.41
CA SER A 82 17.01 -11.03 -0.68
C SER A 82 18.43 -11.63 -0.69
N PRO A 83 18.67 -12.90 -0.29
CA PRO A 83 20.01 -13.49 -0.32
C PRO A 83 20.54 -13.66 -1.75
N LEU A 84 19.70 -13.85 -2.77
CA LEU A 84 20.16 -13.90 -4.16
C LEU A 84 20.78 -12.57 -4.60
N THR A 85 20.39 -11.45 -3.99
CA THR A 85 21.01 -10.16 -4.28
C THR A 85 22.44 -10.02 -3.75
N LEU A 86 22.89 -10.90 -2.83
CA LEU A 86 24.28 -10.94 -2.38
C LEU A 86 25.24 -11.32 -3.50
N VAL A 87 24.78 -12.00 -4.55
CA VAL A 87 25.58 -12.28 -5.75
C VAL A 87 26.05 -10.98 -6.43
N PHE A 88 25.31 -9.89 -6.25
CA PHE A 88 25.68 -8.56 -6.76
C PHE A 88 26.50 -7.72 -5.76
N ALA A 89 26.80 -8.25 -4.56
CA ALA A 89 27.62 -7.57 -3.56
C ALA A 89 29.06 -7.21 -4.03
N PRO A 90 29.71 -7.95 -4.96
CA PRO A 90 31.02 -7.55 -5.48
C PRO A 90 31.01 -6.29 -6.35
N LEU A 91 29.85 -5.79 -6.77
CA LEU A 91 29.76 -4.55 -7.54
C LEU A 91 30.05 -3.35 -6.62
N PRO A 92 30.96 -2.44 -7.00
CA PRO A 92 31.28 -1.27 -6.17
C PRO A 92 30.06 -0.36 -6.07
N GLY A 93 29.37 -0.40 -4.92
CA GLY A 93 28.23 0.44 -4.60
C GLY A 93 27.32 -0.14 -3.51
N PRO A 94 26.47 0.67 -2.87
CA PRO A 94 25.49 0.17 -1.91
C PRO A 94 24.49 -0.76 -2.61
N ASN A 95 24.26 -1.95 -2.06
CA ASN A 95 23.27 -2.91 -2.56
C ASN A 95 21.83 -2.45 -2.23
N VAL A 96 21.41 -1.31 -2.81
CA VAL A 96 20.09 -0.69 -2.61
C VAL A 96 18.96 -1.67 -2.97
N ILE A 97 19.20 -2.53 -3.97
CA ILE A 97 18.23 -3.54 -4.40
C ILE A 97 18.03 -4.59 -3.31
N GLY A 98 19.11 -5.13 -2.74
CA GLY A 98 19.03 -6.07 -1.62
C GLY A 98 18.33 -5.47 -0.40
N TYR A 99 18.73 -4.25 -0.01
CA TYR A 99 18.06 -3.54 1.10
C TYR A 99 16.58 -3.30 0.82
N TRP A 100 16.20 -3.01 -0.43
CA TRP A 100 14.80 -2.90 -0.82
C TRP A 100 14.05 -4.21 -0.61
N PHE A 101 14.59 -5.36 -1.02
CA PHE A 101 13.93 -6.66 -0.80
C PHE A 101 13.73 -6.95 0.69
N VAL A 102 14.73 -6.69 1.53
CA VAL A 102 14.59 -6.82 3.00
C VAL A 102 13.49 -5.89 3.52
N TYR A 103 13.55 -4.60 3.17
CA TYR A 103 12.55 -3.61 3.56
C TYR A 103 11.12 -4.02 3.14
N ARG A 104 10.96 -4.54 1.93
CA ARG A 104 9.67 -5.00 1.40
C ARG A 104 9.16 -6.25 2.09
N SER A 105 10.03 -7.20 2.42
CA SER A 105 9.68 -8.36 3.25
C SER A 105 9.10 -7.91 4.58
N VAL A 106 9.76 -6.96 5.26
CA VAL A 106 9.28 -6.40 6.53
C VAL A 106 7.93 -5.69 6.34
N CYS A 107 7.79 -4.83 5.32
CA CYS A 107 6.51 -4.15 5.05
C CYS A 107 5.36 -5.13 4.83
N HIS A 108 5.59 -6.19 4.06
CA HIS A 108 4.60 -7.23 3.81
C HIS A 108 4.29 -8.07 5.06
N LEU A 109 5.29 -8.37 5.88
CA LEU A 109 5.09 -9.03 7.15
C LEU A 109 4.20 -8.18 8.07
N LEU A 110 4.51 -6.89 8.23
CA LEU A 110 3.72 -5.98 9.06
C LEU A 110 2.27 -5.83 8.56
N ALA A 111 2.07 -5.72 7.23
CA ALA A 111 0.73 -5.67 6.64
C ALA A 111 -0.04 -6.98 6.84
N ARG A 112 0.62 -8.14 6.75
CA ARG A 112 0.03 -9.45 7.06
C ARG A 112 -0.37 -9.54 8.53
N LEU A 113 0.48 -9.06 9.44
CA LEU A 113 0.20 -9.06 10.87
C LEU A 113 -1.02 -8.18 11.20
N GLY A 114 -1.13 -6.99 10.61
CA GLY A 114 -2.31 -6.16 10.84
C GLY A 114 -3.58 -6.69 10.18
N ALA A 115 -3.49 -7.28 8.99
CA ALA A 115 -4.63 -8.00 8.39
C ALA A 115 -5.07 -9.19 9.25
N ARG A 116 -4.13 -9.92 9.87
CA ARG A 116 -4.42 -11.00 10.81
C ARG A 116 -5.05 -10.47 12.11
N ASN A 117 -4.52 -9.38 12.66
CA ASN A 117 -5.04 -8.77 13.88
C ASN A 117 -6.49 -8.30 13.71
N ALA A 118 -6.77 -7.57 12.63
CA ALA A 118 -8.12 -7.09 12.30
C ALA A 118 -9.13 -8.20 11.99
N ARG A 119 -8.68 -9.44 11.80
CA ARG A 119 -9.53 -10.64 11.67
C ARG A 119 -9.69 -11.41 12.98
N SER A 120 -8.96 -11.04 14.02
CA SER A 120 -9.04 -11.72 15.31
C SER A 120 -10.28 -11.26 16.07
N GLU A 121 -10.81 -12.13 16.93
CA GLU A 121 -11.95 -11.82 17.79
C GLU A 121 -11.62 -10.76 18.86
N GLN A 122 -10.33 -10.44 19.02
CA GLN A 122 -9.86 -9.46 20.01
C GLN A 122 -10.04 -8.01 19.51
N VAL A 123 -10.28 -7.81 18.20
CA VAL A 123 -10.49 -6.49 17.62
C VAL A 123 -11.99 -6.24 17.49
N SER A 124 -12.49 -5.23 18.19
CA SER A 124 -13.87 -4.77 18.03
C SER A 124 -14.02 -4.07 16.68
N ALA A 125 -14.91 -4.55 15.81
CA ALA A 125 -15.23 -3.91 14.54
C ALA A 125 -16.65 -3.36 14.59
N GLU A 126 -16.79 -2.04 14.50
CA GLU A 126 -18.07 -1.34 14.45
C GLU A 126 -18.37 -0.94 13.00
N PHE A 127 -19.60 -1.16 12.54
CA PHE A 127 -20.02 -0.83 11.19
C PHE A 127 -21.02 0.32 11.23
N LEU A 128 -20.64 1.44 10.62
CA LEU A 128 -21.36 2.71 10.70
C LEU A 128 -21.87 3.10 9.32
N SER A 129 -23.19 3.11 9.15
CA SER A 129 -23.81 3.60 7.92
C SER A 129 -23.68 5.13 7.84
N THR A 130 -23.30 5.65 6.68
CA THR A 130 -23.16 7.10 6.48
C THR A 130 -23.51 7.54 5.06
N ASN A 131 -24.42 8.49 4.96
CA ASN A 131 -24.85 9.09 3.70
C ASN A 131 -23.71 9.88 3.02
N ALA A 132 -22.64 10.23 3.74
CA ALA A 132 -21.49 10.93 3.18
C ALA A 132 -20.80 10.12 2.06
N LEU A 133 -20.91 8.79 2.12
CA LEU A 133 -20.35 7.87 1.14
C LEU A 133 -21.31 7.52 -0.01
N ASP A 134 -22.53 8.08 -0.05
CA ASP A 134 -23.52 7.78 -1.10
C ASP A 134 -23.29 8.53 -2.41
N GLY A 135 -23.69 7.89 -3.52
CA GLY A 135 -23.59 8.45 -4.87
C GLY A 135 -22.28 8.10 -5.57
N SER A 136 -22.07 8.69 -6.76
CA SER A 136 -20.90 8.36 -7.58
C SER A 136 -19.63 9.01 -7.02
N PHE A 137 -18.67 8.19 -6.61
CA PHE A 137 -17.34 8.65 -6.23
C PHE A 137 -16.42 8.73 -7.46
N ASN A 138 -16.04 9.94 -7.88
CA ASN A 138 -15.06 10.14 -8.95
C ASN A 138 -13.71 10.56 -8.35
N ALA A 139 -12.62 9.96 -8.83
CA ALA A 139 -11.26 10.28 -8.39
C ALA A 139 -10.81 11.70 -8.75
N THR A 140 -11.56 12.41 -9.60
CA THR A 140 -11.31 13.81 -9.95
C THR A 140 -12.11 14.81 -9.10
N ASP A 141 -12.98 14.32 -8.21
CA ASP A 141 -13.87 15.15 -7.40
C ASP A 141 -13.14 15.65 -6.14
N ASN A 142 -12.22 16.60 -6.34
CA ASN A 142 -11.30 17.06 -5.29
C ASN A 142 -12.04 17.70 -4.10
N GLU A 143 -13.12 18.44 -4.35
CA GLU A 143 -13.92 19.08 -3.29
C GLU A 143 -14.57 18.05 -2.38
N ARG A 144 -15.19 17.01 -2.99
CA ARG A 144 -15.79 15.91 -2.24
C ARG A 144 -14.74 15.12 -1.45
N ILE A 145 -13.58 14.85 -2.05
CA ILE A 145 -12.48 14.15 -1.38
C ILE A 145 -11.96 14.96 -0.18
N ALA A 146 -11.79 16.27 -0.33
CA ALA A 146 -11.35 17.15 0.75
C ALA A 146 -12.37 17.20 1.90
N SER A 147 -13.66 17.31 1.56
CA SER A 147 -14.75 17.28 2.54
C SER A 147 -14.79 15.97 3.34
N LEU A 148 -14.66 14.82 2.67
CA LEU A 148 -14.58 13.52 3.33
C LEU A 148 -13.32 13.37 4.17
N SER A 149 -12.18 13.83 3.66
CA SER A 149 -10.92 13.79 4.40
C SER A 149 -11.02 14.56 5.72
N SER A 150 -11.62 15.76 5.70
CA SER A 150 -11.86 16.56 6.90
C SER A 150 -12.88 15.92 7.84
N SER A 151 -14.00 15.42 7.31
CA SER A 151 -15.11 14.88 8.12
C SER A 151 -14.72 13.60 8.88
N PHE A 152 -13.88 12.76 8.26
CA PHE A 152 -13.45 11.47 8.82
C PHE A 152 -11.99 11.47 9.33
N GLY A 153 -11.31 12.62 9.32
CA GLY A 153 -9.89 12.71 9.72
C GLY A 153 -8.93 11.87 8.87
N LEU A 154 -9.28 11.61 7.60
CA LEU A 154 -8.55 10.71 6.71
C LEU A 154 -7.38 11.43 6.04
N ASN A 155 -6.33 11.69 6.82
CA ASN A 155 -5.09 12.26 6.33
C ASN A 155 -4.51 11.40 5.20
N GLY A 156 -4.36 11.99 4.00
CA GLY A 156 -3.83 11.28 2.82
C GLY A 156 -4.87 10.53 1.99
N LEU A 157 -6.18 10.74 2.22
CA LEU A 157 -7.24 10.19 1.37
C LEU A 157 -7.06 10.61 -0.10
N GLU A 158 -6.72 11.87 -0.34
CA GLU A 158 -6.47 12.39 -1.70
C GLU A 158 -5.36 11.62 -2.41
N ASP A 159 -4.22 11.42 -1.74
CA ASP A 159 -3.10 10.64 -2.27
C ASP A 159 -3.50 9.18 -2.54
N PHE A 160 -4.28 8.59 -1.62
CA PHE A 160 -4.78 7.23 -1.78
C PHE A 160 -5.67 7.08 -3.02
N VAL A 161 -6.62 8.02 -3.20
CA VAL A 161 -7.55 8.04 -4.34
C VAL A 161 -6.78 8.22 -5.65
N LYS A 162 -5.86 9.19 -5.72
CA LYS A 162 -5.01 9.43 -6.90
C LYS A 162 -4.20 8.18 -7.27
N ARG A 163 -3.58 7.51 -6.29
CA ARG A 163 -2.80 6.28 -6.52
C ARG A 163 -3.69 5.11 -6.99
N THR A 164 -4.87 4.98 -6.41
CA THR A 164 -5.81 3.90 -6.76
C THR A 164 -6.37 4.10 -8.18
N ALA A 165 -6.73 5.33 -8.54
CA ALA A 165 -7.19 5.70 -9.88
C ALA A 165 -6.09 5.48 -10.94
N ALA A 166 -4.85 5.95 -10.68
CA ALA A 166 -3.72 5.73 -11.57
C ALA A 166 -3.44 4.25 -11.82
N LYS A 167 -3.55 3.42 -10.78
CA LYS A 167 -3.38 1.96 -10.88
C LYS A 167 -4.49 1.31 -11.71
N LYS A 168 -5.75 1.71 -11.53
CA LYS A 168 -6.89 1.22 -12.34
C LYS A 168 -6.68 1.54 -13.83
N THR A 169 -6.25 2.76 -14.15
CA THR A 169 -5.93 3.18 -15.52
C THR A 169 -4.77 2.38 -16.10
N SER A 170 -3.72 2.11 -15.32
CA SER A 170 -2.60 1.28 -15.78
C SER A 170 -3.00 -0.17 -16.03
N THR A 171 -3.86 -0.76 -15.19
CA THR A 171 -4.34 -2.13 -15.40
C THR A 171 -5.18 -2.23 -16.67
N ARG A 172 -6.09 -1.26 -16.90
CA ARG A 172 -6.94 -1.21 -18.10
C ARG A 172 -6.12 -1.09 -19.40
N ARG A 173 -5.00 -0.36 -19.38
CA ARG A 173 -4.10 -0.26 -20.55
C ARG A 173 -3.26 -1.53 -20.80
N LYS A 174 -3.10 -2.39 -19.79
CA LYS A 174 -2.28 -3.62 -19.89
C LYS A 174 -3.09 -4.85 -20.29
N THR A 175 -4.41 -4.81 -20.22
CA THR A 175 -5.28 -5.81 -20.85
C THR A 175 -5.39 -5.43 -22.32
N PRO A 176 -4.67 -6.06 -23.27
CA PRO A 176 -4.94 -5.84 -24.67
C PRO A 176 -6.39 -6.23 -24.93
N LEU A 177 -7.09 -5.45 -25.77
CA LEU A 177 -8.30 -5.91 -26.43
C LEU A 177 -7.87 -7.11 -27.28
N THR A 178 -7.96 -8.32 -26.72
CA THR A 178 -8.18 -9.51 -27.53
C THR A 178 -9.62 -9.39 -28.03
N ALA A 179 -9.81 -8.51 -29.00
CA ALA A 179 -10.95 -8.53 -29.89
C ALA A 179 -10.65 -9.61 -30.94
N PHE A 180 -11.63 -10.49 -31.08
CA PHE A 180 -11.80 -11.60 -32.00
C PHE A 180 -11.05 -11.52 -33.33
#